data_AF-A0A4U5MIR8-F1
#
_entry.id   AF-A0A4U5MIR8-F1
#
_cell.length_a   1.000
_cell.length_b   1.000
_cell.length_c   1.000
_cell.angle_alpha   90.00
_cell.angle_beta   90.00
_cell.angle_gamma   90.00
#
_symmetry.space_group_name_H-M   'P 1'
#
loop_
_entity.id
_entity.type
_entity.pdbx_description
1 polymer ?
#
loop_
_entity_poly.entity_id
_entity_poly.type
_entity_poly.pdbx_seq_one_letter_code
_entity_poly.pdbx_strand_id
1 'polypeptide(L)'
;MCSNTTCATLSVTDHLSEVSNEANSWPGFNYCSESCGCFACGCFFCSPGCLFYRIFAKPTTPMVYSVVTCPSWSLSVPATITLRLQDHSPNATSLTLHPGHPITSSEAVSVTLASESLPPLPFLSSTFVIETSGSRATIIGSSEQGHLIPGTVGQLQCSSLAAATNFNCSFSPTACHCRPATNTMNCDCSEGSLEELFEADHRRLPLTYGGHFIEFSDNIITVDIKRSSTKLHIELLNVTTAASHHHLDALFLPPP
;
A
#
# COMPACT_ATOMS: atom_id res chain seq x y z
N MET A 1 -41.56 10.00 20.91
CA MET A 1 -42.07 9.63 22.26
C MET A 1 -41.49 8.27 22.60
N CYS A 2 -40.85 8.12 23.76
CA CYS A 2 -40.30 6.84 24.20
C CYS A 2 -41.43 5.90 24.66
N SER A 3 -41.49 4.71 24.08
CA SER A 3 -42.35 3.60 24.46
C SER A 3 -41.50 2.35 24.69
N ASN A 4 -42.07 1.33 25.33
CA ASN A 4 -41.38 0.07 25.67
C ASN A 4 -40.80 -0.70 24.47
N THR A 5 -41.15 -0.31 23.23
CA THR A 5 -40.62 -0.92 22.01
C THR A 5 -39.70 0.00 21.23
N THR A 6 -39.58 1.28 21.63
CA THR A 6 -38.90 2.29 20.81
C THR A 6 -37.43 1.97 20.61
N CYS A 7 -36.70 1.59 21.67
CA CYS A 7 -35.31 1.18 21.51
C CYS A 7 -35.16 -0.10 20.70
N ALA A 8 -36.12 -1.03 20.79
CA ALA A 8 -36.08 -2.30 20.08
C ALA A 8 -36.37 -2.17 18.58
N THR A 9 -37.12 -1.15 18.17
CA THR A 9 -37.53 -0.92 16.78
C THR A 9 -36.73 0.16 16.06
N LEU A 10 -35.81 0.85 16.75
CA LEU A 10 -35.00 1.90 16.15
C LEU A 10 -34.07 1.33 15.08
N SER A 11 -34.10 1.89 13.87
CA SER A 11 -33.13 1.54 12.84
C SER A 11 -31.81 2.29 13.04
N VAL A 12 -30.71 1.61 12.73
CA VAL A 12 -29.35 2.17 12.80
C VAL A 12 -29.15 3.36 11.85
N THR A 13 -30.01 3.52 10.85
CA THR A 13 -29.94 4.60 9.85
C THR A 13 -31.01 5.68 10.03
N ASP A 14 -31.89 5.58 11.03
CA ASP A 14 -32.98 6.53 11.20
C ASP A 14 -32.48 7.96 11.48
N HIS A 15 -33.20 8.97 10.99
CA HIS A 15 -32.91 10.33 11.42
C HIS A 15 -33.43 10.53 12.86
N LEU A 16 -32.52 10.67 13.82
CA LEU A 16 -32.86 10.96 15.21
C LEU A 16 -33.05 12.47 15.39
N SER A 17 -34.25 12.92 15.77
CA SER A 17 -34.50 14.34 16.03
C SER A 17 -33.89 14.82 17.35
N GLU A 18 -33.59 13.89 18.26
CA GLU A 18 -32.95 14.14 19.55
C GLU A 18 -31.45 14.37 19.45
N VAL A 19 -30.80 14.00 18.33
CA VAL A 19 -29.37 14.28 18.09
C VAL A 19 -29.20 15.47 17.15
N SER A 20 -28.03 16.12 17.21
CA SER A 20 -27.79 17.33 16.43
C SER A 20 -27.83 17.07 14.92
N ASN A 21 -28.23 18.09 14.15
CA ASN A 21 -28.18 18.04 12.69
C ASN A 21 -26.76 17.74 12.16
N GLU A 22 -25.73 18.25 12.85
CA GLU A 22 -24.34 17.92 12.53
C GLU A 22 -24.08 16.42 12.67
N ALA A 23 -24.46 15.79 13.78
CA ALA A 23 -24.27 14.35 13.97
C ALA A 23 -25.03 13.52 12.93
N ASN A 24 -26.26 13.94 12.57
CA ASN A 24 -27.05 13.30 11.51
C ASN A 24 -26.46 13.49 10.11
N SER A 25 -25.67 14.54 9.87
CA SER A 25 -25.08 14.83 8.55
C SER A 25 -23.86 13.96 8.21
N TRP A 26 -23.27 13.30 9.21
CA TRP A 26 -22.09 12.45 9.05
C TRP A 26 -22.45 10.96 9.03
N PRO A 27 -21.68 10.11 8.34
CA PRO A 27 -21.89 8.66 8.36
C PRO A 27 -21.80 8.12 9.79
N GLY A 28 -22.72 7.23 10.15
CA GLY A 28 -22.87 6.80 11.54
C GLY A 28 -24.05 5.88 11.78
N PHE A 29 -24.11 5.38 13.02
CA PHE A 29 -25.08 4.41 13.50
C PHE A 29 -25.83 4.97 14.69
N ASN A 30 -27.14 4.81 14.66
CA ASN A 30 -28.04 5.21 15.75
C ASN A 30 -28.29 4.03 16.69
N TYR A 31 -28.41 4.36 17.96
CA TYR A 31 -28.65 3.40 19.02
C TYR A 31 -29.59 3.99 20.07
N CYS A 32 -30.14 3.10 20.88
CA CYS A 32 -31.01 3.43 21.98
C CYS A 32 -30.69 2.52 23.16
N SER A 33 -30.63 3.09 24.35
CA SER A 33 -30.54 2.34 25.59
C SER A 33 -31.70 2.72 26.49
N GLU A 34 -32.33 1.74 27.10
CA GLU A 34 -33.34 2.01 28.12
C GLU A 34 -32.67 2.58 29.37
N SER A 35 -33.28 3.62 29.93
CA SER A 35 -32.90 4.22 31.21
C SER A 35 -34.01 4.04 32.25
N CYS A 36 -33.68 4.28 33.52
CA CYS A 36 -34.66 4.12 34.59
C CYS A 36 -35.75 5.20 34.51
N GLY A 37 -36.99 4.78 34.78
CA GLY A 37 -38.14 5.68 34.93
C GLY A 37 -38.37 6.11 36.38
N CYS A 38 -39.50 6.77 36.60
CA CYS A 38 -40.01 7.28 37.88
C CYS A 38 -39.27 8.52 38.44
N PHE A 39 -39.87 9.09 39.50
CA PHE A 39 -39.36 10.27 40.20
C PHE A 39 -37.94 10.11 40.72
N ALA A 40 -37.53 8.90 41.13
CA ALA A 40 -36.17 8.61 41.59
C ALA A 40 -35.11 8.85 40.50
N CYS A 41 -35.51 8.78 39.23
CA CYS A 41 -34.67 9.05 38.06
C CYS A 41 -35.01 10.38 37.36
N GLY A 42 -35.79 11.26 38.01
CA GLY A 42 -36.18 12.56 37.46
C GLY A 42 -37.30 12.51 36.41
N CYS A 43 -38.01 11.38 36.27
CA CYS A 43 -39.12 11.22 35.34
C CYS A 43 -40.48 11.31 36.04
N PHE A 44 -41.45 12.00 35.44
CA PHE A 44 -42.82 12.03 35.97
C PHE A 44 -43.52 10.66 35.85
N PHE A 45 -43.21 9.90 34.80
CA PHE A 45 -43.76 8.57 34.53
C PHE A 45 -42.78 7.46 34.95
N CYS A 46 -43.32 6.34 35.39
CA CYS A 46 -42.57 5.13 35.75
C CYS A 46 -42.25 4.19 34.58
N SER A 47 -42.62 4.57 33.36
CA SER A 47 -42.13 3.89 32.16
C SER A 47 -40.61 4.08 32.02
N PRO A 48 -39.88 3.10 31.44
CA PRO A 48 -38.48 3.29 31.09
C PRO A 48 -38.28 4.54 30.24
N GLY A 49 -37.18 5.25 30.48
CA GLY A 49 -36.71 6.31 29.59
C GLY A 49 -35.95 5.73 28.40
N CYS A 50 -35.79 6.51 27.34
CA CYS A 50 -34.98 6.14 26.18
C CYS A 50 -33.81 7.11 26.07
N LEU A 51 -32.59 6.60 26.15
CA LEU A 51 -31.37 7.33 25.86
C LEU A 51 -30.98 7.06 24.41
N PHE A 52 -31.34 7.97 23.52
CA PHE A 52 -30.93 7.95 22.12
C PHE A 52 -29.51 8.47 21.98
N TYR A 53 -28.69 7.78 21.21
CA TYR A 53 -27.33 8.21 20.92
C TYR A 53 -26.90 7.78 19.52
N ARG A 54 -25.92 8.49 18.97
CA ARG A 54 -25.38 8.24 17.64
C ARG A 54 -23.87 8.17 17.72
N ILE A 55 -23.30 7.17 17.06
CA ILE A 55 -21.86 7.04 16.82
C ILE A 55 -21.63 7.44 15.37
N PHE A 56 -20.80 8.44 15.12
CA PHE A 56 -20.55 8.93 13.76
C PHE A 56 -19.07 9.25 13.55
N ALA A 57 -18.62 9.16 12.30
CA ALA A 57 -17.26 9.51 11.91
C ALA A 57 -17.24 10.91 11.29
N LYS A 58 -16.23 11.70 11.65
CA LYS A 58 -15.99 13.02 11.06
C LYS A 58 -14.52 13.12 10.63
N PRO A 59 -14.21 13.68 9.45
CA PRO A 59 -12.83 13.87 9.04
C PRO A 59 -12.13 14.85 9.97
N THR A 60 -10.93 14.47 10.45
CA THR A 60 -10.05 15.35 11.22
C THR A 60 -9.19 16.23 10.32
N THR A 61 -8.92 15.77 9.09
CA THR A 61 -8.15 16.48 8.07
C THR A 61 -8.82 16.30 6.69
N PRO A 62 -8.54 17.19 5.72
CA PRO A 62 -9.01 17.02 4.34
C PRO A 62 -8.15 16.03 3.53
N MET A 63 -7.11 15.43 4.12
CA MET A 63 -6.20 14.53 3.42
C MET A 63 -6.89 13.20 3.12
N VAL A 64 -6.71 12.73 1.88
CA VAL A 64 -7.22 11.44 1.44
C VAL A 64 -6.04 10.50 1.21
N TYR A 65 -6.25 9.24 1.54
CA TYR A 65 -5.27 8.18 1.41
C TYR A 65 -5.82 7.06 0.53
N SER A 66 -4.95 6.54 -0.33
CA SER A 66 -5.21 5.37 -1.18
C SER A 66 -4.56 4.16 -0.55
N VAL A 67 -5.32 3.10 -0.35
CA VAL A 67 -4.82 1.79 0.10
C VAL A 67 -4.66 0.91 -1.13
N VAL A 68 -3.44 0.49 -1.44
CA VAL A 68 -3.11 -0.22 -2.68
C VAL A 68 -2.30 -1.49 -2.42
N THR A 69 -2.51 -2.49 -3.25
CA THR A 69 -1.70 -3.71 -3.32
C THR A 69 -1.17 -3.86 -4.73
N CYS A 70 0.07 -4.31 -4.88
CA CYS A 70 0.68 -4.56 -6.19
C CYS A 70 0.49 -6.04 -6.57
N PRO A 71 -0.49 -6.40 -7.42
CA PRO A 71 -0.75 -7.81 -7.77
C PRO A 71 0.38 -8.43 -8.61
N SER A 72 1.15 -7.59 -9.29
CA SER A 72 2.28 -7.98 -10.12
C SER A 72 3.38 -6.94 -10.04
N TRP A 73 4.63 -7.38 -10.18
CA TRP A 73 5.81 -6.53 -10.17
C TRP A 73 6.58 -6.67 -11.48
N SER A 74 7.00 -5.54 -12.05
CA SER A 74 7.79 -5.51 -13.28
C SER A 74 9.28 -5.52 -12.95
N LEU A 75 9.95 -6.63 -13.25
CA LEU A 75 11.38 -6.76 -13.04
C LEU A 75 12.17 -5.97 -14.09
N SER A 76 13.17 -5.22 -13.63
CA SER A 76 14.12 -4.49 -14.46
C SER A 76 15.53 -4.66 -13.89
N VAL A 77 16.50 -4.99 -14.75
CA VAL A 77 17.90 -5.19 -14.33
C VAL A 77 18.78 -4.19 -15.06
N PRO A 78 19.27 -3.13 -14.39
CA PRO A 78 20.26 -2.24 -14.98
C PRO A 78 21.58 -3.00 -15.15
N ALA A 79 22.14 -2.96 -16.36
CA ALA A 79 23.37 -3.62 -16.73
C ALA A 79 24.29 -2.67 -17.49
N THR A 80 25.59 -2.86 -17.32
CA THR A 80 26.62 -2.17 -18.12
C THR A 80 27.43 -3.22 -18.84
N ILE A 81 27.40 -3.19 -20.17
CA ILE A 81 28.16 -4.09 -21.02
C ILE A 81 29.38 -3.35 -21.54
N THR A 82 30.55 -3.95 -21.37
CA THR A 82 31.80 -3.43 -21.94
C THR A 82 32.33 -4.38 -23.00
N LEU A 83 32.42 -3.91 -24.23
CA LEU A 83 32.97 -4.67 -25.34
C LEU A 83 34.42 -4.25 -25.60
N ARG A 84 35.30 -5.25 -25.69
CA ARG A 84 36.71 -5.09 -26.04
C ARG A 84 36.99 -5.84 -27.33
N LEU A 85 37.07 -5.10 -28.43
CA LEU A 85 37.49 -5.62 -29.74
C LEU A 85 38.98 -5.30 -29.94
N GLN A 86 39.71 -6.19 -30.62
CA GLN A 86 41.09 -5.94 -31.01
C GLN A 86 41.13 -4.68 -31.90
N ASP A 87 42.04 -3.76 -31.63
CA ASP A 87 42.18 -2.43 -32.25
C ASP A 87 41.11 -1.35 -31.96
N HIS A 88 40.15 -1.59 -31.05
CA HIS A 88 39.18 -0.54 -30.64
C HIS A 88 39.24 -0.24 -29.13
N SER A 89 39.03 1.02 -28.77
CA SER A 89 38.87 1.41 -27.37
C SER A 89 37.66 0.69 -26.76
N PRO A 90 37.73 0.25 -25.49
CA PRO A 90 36.60 -0.36 -24.82
C PRO A 90 35.40 0.59 -24.85
N ASN A 91 34.28 0.12 -25.41
CA ASN A 91 33.02 0.87 -25.40
C ASN A 91 32.10 0.28 -24.33
N ALA A 92 31.65 1.13 -23.41
CA ALA A 92 30.76 0.76 -22.32
C ALA A 92 29.35 1.30 -22.60
N THR A 93 28.38 0.41 -22.69
CA THR A 93 26.97 0.75 -22.91
C THR A 93 26.15 0.37 -21.69
N SER A 94 25.40 1.34 -21.15
CA SER A 94 24.41 1.08 -20.10
C SER A 94 23.06 0.76 -20.73
N LEU A 95 22.41 -0.28 -20.21
CA LEU A 95 21.12 -0.77 -20.69
C LEU A 95 20.28 -1.29 -19.52
N THR A 96 18.97 -1.22 -19.66
CA THR A 96 18.03 -1.80 -18.70
C THR A 96 17.39 -3.03 -19.33
N LEU A 97 17.68 -4.19 -18.77
CA LEU A 97 17.14 -5.45 -19.26
C LEU A 97 15.78 -5.75 -18.65
N HIS A 98 14.86 -6.20 -19.50
CA HIS A 98 13.58 -6.76 -19.08
C HIS A 98 13.51 -8.24 -19.50
N PRO A 99 12.89 -9.11 -18.69
CA PRO A 99 12.82 -10.54 -19.01
C PRO A 99 12.23 -10.81 -20.40
N GLY A 100 12.88 -11.67 -21.18
CA GLY A 100 12.43 -12.08 -22.51
C GLY A 100 12.56 -11.04 -23.62
N HIS A 101 13.08 -9.85 -23.33
CA HIS A 101 13.26 -8.78 -24.32
C HIS A 101 14.73 -8.64 -24.73
N PRO A 102 15.12 -9.02 -25.97
CA PRO A 102 16.47 -8.81 -26.46
C PRO A 102 16.75 -7.32 -26.67
N ILE A 103 17.92 -6.87 -26.21
CA ILE A 103 18.42 -5.51 -26.41
C ILE A 103 19.77 -5.57 -27.13
N THR A 104 19.86 -4.85 -28.24
CA THR A 104 21.11 -4.73 -28.99
C THR A 104 21.97 -3.62 -28.40
N SER A 105 23.11 -3.96 -27.81
CA SER A 105 24.02 -3.01 -27.14
C SER A 105 25.02 -2.35 -28.09
N SER A 106 25.20 -2.93 -29.29
CA SER A 106 26.01 -2.47 -30.42
C SER A 106 25.61 -3.26 -31.68
N GLU A 107 26.06 -2.90 -32.89
CA GLU A 107 25.79 -3.67 -34.13
C GLU A 107 26.27 -5.15 -34.07
N ALA A 108 27.09 -5.50 -33.06
CA ALA A 108 27.72 -6.81 -32.94
C ALA A 108 27.22 -7.65 -31.75
N VAL A 109 26.40 -7.12 -30.82
CA VAL A 109 26.02 -7.86 -29.60
C VAL A 109 24.57 -7.62 -29.18
N SER A 110 23.81 -8.71 -29.12
CA SER A 110 22.46 -8.78 -28.56
C SER A 110 22.49 -9.44 -27.18
N VAL A 111 21.83 -8.83 -26.20
CA VAL A 111 21.73 -9.36 -24.83
C VAL A 111 20.28 -9.43 -24.40
N THR A 112 19.90 -10.59 -23.88
CA THR A 112 18.55 -10.87 -23.38
C THR A 112 18.62 -11.35 -21.94
N LEU A 113 17.76 -10.81 -21.09
CA LEU A 113 17.52 -11.37 -19.77
C LEU A 113 16.65 -12.62 -19.91
N ALA A 114 17.26 -13.80 -19.81
CA ALA A 114 16.56 -15.07 -20.01
C ALA A 114 15.67 -15.43 -18.81
N SER A 115 16.19 -15.26 -17.59
CA SER A 115 15.44 -15.51 -16.36
C SER A 115 16.13 -14.86 -15.16
N GLU A 116 15.34 -14.56 -14.14
CA GLU A 116 15.82 -14.09 -12.84
C GLU A 116 15.25 -14.99 -11.74
N SER A 117 16.10 -15.41 -10.82
CA SER A 117 15.65 -16.08 -9.59
C SER A 117 15.76 -15.11 -8.43
N LEU A 118 14.59 -14.69 -7.94
CA LEU A 118 14.47 -13.85 -6.75
C LEU A 118 14.28 -14.74 -5.50
N PRO A 119 14.85 -14.37 -4.34
CA PRO A 119 14.49 -15.00 -3.08
C PRO A 119 13.01 -14.74 -2.74
N PRO A 120 12.42 -15.43 -1.75
CA PRO A 120 11.09 -15.09 -1.26
C PRO A 120 11.05 -13.65 -0.71
N LEU A 121 10.24 -12.78 -1.31
CA LEU A 121 10.13 -11.37 -0.94
C LEU A 121 8.73 -11.07 -0.36
N PRO A 122 8.52 -11.20 0.95
CA PRO A 122 7.19 -11.07 1.57
C PRO A 122 6.60 -9.66 1.45
N PHE A 123 7.43 -8.64 1.23
CA PHE A 123 6.95 -7.27 1.01
C PHE A 123 6.27 -7.08 -0.35
N LEU A 124 6.50 -7.96 -1.33
CA LEU A 124 5.82 -7.88 -2.64
C LEU A 124 4.31 -8.13 -2.54
N SER A 125 3.86 -8.83 -1.48
CA SER A 125 2.45 -9.05 -1.16
C SER A 125 1.91 -8.08 -0.08
N SER A 126 2.67 -7.04 0.26
CA SER A 126 2.22 -6.06 1.26
C SER A 126 1.23 -5.06 0.67
N THR A 127 0.52 -4.40 1.58
CA THR A 127 -0.37 -3.29 1.25
C THR A 127 0.35 -1.99 1.57
N PHE A 128 0.11 -0.97 0.74
CA PHE A 128 0.68 0.36 0.90
C PHE A 128 -0.44 1.37 1.11
N VAL A 129 -0.20 2.35 1.99
CA VAL A 129 -1.04 3.53 2.15
C VAL A 129 -0.29 4.69 1.55
N ILE A 130 -0.89 5.34 0.56
CA ILE A 130 -0.30 6.44 -0.21
C ILE A 130 -1.19 7.66 -0.04
N GLU A 131 -0.59 8.78 0.35
CA GLU A 131 -1.28 10.06 0.36
C GLU A 131 -1.65 10.47 -1.07
N THR A 132 -2.90 10.88 -1.33
CA THR A 132 -3.35 11.14 -2.71
C THR A 132 -2.62 12.29 -3.41
N SER A 133 -1.92 13.15 -2.66
CA SER A 133 -0.98 14.15 -3.20
C SER A 133 0.26 13.51 -3.85
N GLY A 134 0.55 12.24 -3.56
CA GLY A 134 1.74 11.53 -4.03
C GLY A 134 3.01 11.85 -3.24
N SER A 135 2.92 12.51 -2.07
CA SER A 135 4.10 12.93 -1.29
C SER A 135 4.64 11.87 -0.34
N ARG A 136 3.77 10.99 0.18
CA ARG A 136 4.12 10.07 1.26
C ARG A 136 3.49 8.71 1.02
N ALA A 137 4.24 7.66 1.36
CA ALA A 137 3.76 6.29 1.37
C ALA A 137 4.26 5.54 2.60
N THR A 138 3.49 4.57 3.06
CA THR A 138 3.83 3.70 4.19
C THR A 138 3.40 2.26 3.89
N ILE A 139 4.17 1.29 4.38
CA ILE A 139 3.85 -0.13 4.25
C ILE A 139 3.05 -0.60 5.46
N ILE A 140 1.98 -1.35 5.21
CA ILE A 140 1.12 -1.91 6.25
C ILE A 140 0.90 -3.40 6.01
N GLY A 141 0.30 -4.06 7.01
CA GLY A 141 -0.25 -5.41 6.82
C GLY A 141 -1.46 -5.40 5.87
N SER A 142 -2.14 -6.54 5.76
CA SER A 142 -3.30 -6.69 4.89
C SER A 142 -4.44 -5.74 5.27
N SER A 143 -4.98 -5.04 4.28
CA SER A 143 -6.22 -4.26 4.40
C SER A 143 -7.07 -4.49 3.14
N GLU A 144 -8.04 -5.39 3.23
CA GLU A 144 -8.90 -5.75 2.11
C GLU A 144 -10.10 -4.82 1.98
N GLN A 145 -10.51 -4.58 0.73
CA GLN A 145 -11.68 -3.76 0.42
C GLN A 145 -12.96 -4.43 0.97
N GLY A 146 -13.79 -3.64 1.65
CA GLY A 146 -15.04 -4.10 2.25
C GLY A 146 -14.88 -4.75 3.63
N HIS A 147 -13.66 -5.02 4.08
CA HIS A 147 -13.39 -5.55 5.42
C HIS A 147 -13.13 -4.43 6.42
N LEU A 148 -14.19 -4.04 7.13
CA LEU A 148 -14.17 -2.95 8.12
C LEU A 148 -13.70 -3.45 9.49
N ILE A 149 -12.38 -3.38 9.74
CA ILE A 149 -11.74 -3.90 10.96
C ILE A 149 -11.37 -2.74 11.91
N PRO A 150 -11.97 -2.67 13.11
CA PRO A 150 -11.62 -1.67 14.13
C PRO A 150 -10.12 -1.66 14.50
N GLY A 151 -9.58 -0.47 14.75
CA GLY A 151 -8.18 -0.26 15.14
C GLY A 151 -7.17 -0.48 14.02
N THR A 152 -7.61 -0.52 12.77
CA THR A 152 -6.75 -0.69 11.59
C THR A 152 -7.08 0.36 10.53
N VAL A 153 -6.22 0.46 9.51
CA VAL A 153 -6.47 1.29 8.31
C VAL A 153 -7.80 0.95 7.64
N GLY A 154 -8.23 -0.31 7.74
CA GLY A 154 -9.49 -0.78 7.19
C GLY A 154 -10.72 -0.38 7.99
N GLN A 155 -10.61 0.26 9.17
CA GLN A 155 -11.75 0.63 10.02
C GLN A 155 -12.78 1.50 9.29
N LEU A 156 -12.31 2.38 8.42
CA LEU A 156 -13.12 3.28 7.60
C LEU A 156 -12.66 3.19 6.15
N GLN A 157 -13.59 2.90 5.25
CA GLN A 157 -13.30 2.75 3.82
C GLN A 157 -14.32 3.51 2.98
N CYS A 158 -13.84 4.04 1.85
CA CYS A 158 -14.64 4.77 0.89
C CYS A 158 -14.51 4.06 -0.47
N SER A 159 -15.58 4.07 -1.28
CA SER A 159 -15.62 3.34 -2.55
C SER A 159 -14.83 4.00 -3.69
N SER A 160 -14.51 5.30 -3.54
CA SER A 160 -13.81 6.09 -4.55
C SER A 160 -13.18 7.33 -3.92
N LEU A 161 -12.28 7.99 -4.66
CA LEU A 161 -11.72 9.29 -4.29
C LEU A 161 -12.83 10.33 -4.04
N ALA A 162 -13.81 10.41 -4.94
CA ALA A 162 -14.93 11.33 -4.78
C ALA A 162 -15.76 11.05 -3.52
N ALA A 163 -15.97 9.78 -3.18
CA ALA A 163 -16.62 9.40 -1.93
C ALA A 163 -15.79 9.79 -0.71
N ALA A 164 -14.46 9.60 -0.74
CA ALA A 164 -13.57 10.00 0.34
C ALA A 164 -13.54 11.52 0.55
N THR A 165 -13.46 12.30 -0.54
CA THR A 165 -13.46 13.78 -0.48
C THR A 165 -14.77 14.32 0.08
N ASN A 166 -15.91 13.71 -0.26
CA ASN A 166 -17.21 14.06 0.30
C ASN A 166 -17.53 13.34 1.62
N PHE A 167 -16.57 12.56 2.15
CA PHE A 167 -16.71 11.74 3.35
C PHE A 167 -17.93 10.80 3.36
N ASN A 168 -18.34 10.32 2.18
CA ASN A 168 -19.37 9.31 2.01
C ASN A 168 -18.75 7.90 2.15
N CYS A 169 -18.33 7.59 3.37
CA CYS A 169 -17.56 6.39 3.69
C CYS A 169 -18.32 5.49 4.66
N SER A 170 -17.93 4.22 4.71
CA SER A 170 -18.46 3.24 5.65
C SER A 170 -17.39 2.92 6.70
N PHE A 171 -17.80 2.74 7.95
CA PHE A 171 -16.90 2.31 9.02
C PHE A 171 -17.54 1.22 9.88
N SER A 172 -16.71 0.50 10.63
CA SER A 172 -17.18 -0.61 11.43
C SER A 172 -18.12 -0.16 12.56
N PRO A 173 -19.33 -0.75 12.72
CA PRO A 173 -20.22 -0.46 13.85
C PRO A 173 -19.60 -0.79 15.22
N THR A 174 -18.59 -1.67 15.24
CA THR A 174 -17.87 -2.09 16.45
C THR A 174 -16.61 -1.26 16.71
N ALA A 175 -16.37 -0.19 15.94
CA ALA A 175 -15.26 0.74 16.16
C ALA A 175 -15.36 1.47 17.51
N CYS A 176 -16.57 1.59 18.05
CA CYS A 176 -16.79 2.24 19.34
C CYS A 176 -17.60 1.34 20.28
N HIS A 177 -17.22 1.33 21.54
CA HIS A 177 -17.92 0.65 22.61
C HIS A 177 -18.54 1.69 23.55
N CYS A 178 -19.86 1.71 23.64
CA CYS A 178 -20.60 2.68 24.44
C CYS A 178 -21.27 2.01 25.64
N ARG A 179 -21.22 2.69 26.80
CA ARG A 179 -21.85 2.26 28.05
C ARG A 179 -22.75 3.36 28.61
N PRO A 180 -24.01 3.06 28.95
CA PRO A 180 -24.92 4.05 29.52
C PRO A 180 -24.45 4.46 30.92
N ALA A 181 -24.53 5.77 31.19
CA ALA A 181 -24.16 6.38 32.46
C ALA A 181 -25.27 7.34 32.92
N THR A 182 -26.30 6.81 33.58
CA THR A 182 -27.48 7.56 34.08
C THR A 182 -28.24 8.30 32.96
N ASN A 183 -27.76 9.47 32.56
CA ASN A 183 -28.34 10.34 31.53
C ASN A 183 -27.35 10.66 30.39
N THR A 184 -26.14 10.12 30.44
CA THR A 184 -25.10 10.29 29.41
C THR A 184 -24.70 8.93 28.85
N MET A 185 -24.04 8.96 27.69
CA MET A 185 -23.44 7.78 27.08
C MET A 185 -21.93 7.98 27.07
N ASN A 186 -21.18 7.03 27.63
CA ASN A 186 -19.72 7.04 27.59
C ASN A 186 -19.25 6.08 26.51
N CYS A 187 -18.65 6.62 25.46
CA CYS A 187 -18.14 5.85 24.32
C CYS A 187 -16.62 5.89 24.29
N ASP A 188 -16.02 4.72 24.07
CA ASP A 188 -14.60 4.54 23.81
C ASP A 188 -14.44 4.01 22.39
N CYS A 189 -13.65 4.69 21.56
CA CYS A 189 -13.52 4.40 20.14
C CYS A 189 -12.08 4.01 19.82
N SER A 190 -11.90 3.02 18.95
CA SER A 190 -10.58 2.65 18.45
C SER A 190 -9.97 3.79 17.65
N GLU A 191 -8.67 4.01 17.87
CA GLU A 191 -7.86 4.98 17.13
C GLU A 191 -7.93 4.67 15.63
N GLY A 192 -8.13 5.73 14.84
CA GLY A 192 -8.32 5.66 13.40
C GLY A 192 -7.46 6.65 12.64
N SER A 193 -6.54 7.34 13.31
CA SER A 193 -5.62 8.29 12.70
C SER A 193 -4.63 7.59 11.77
N LEU A 194 -4.74 7.89 10.48
CA LEU A 194 -3.77 7.42 9.49
C LEU A 194 -2.45 8.17 9.56
N GLU A 195 -2.43 9.37 10.17
CA GLU A 195 -1.21 10.19 10.29
C GLU A 195 -0.13 9.48 11.11
N GLU A 196 -0.53 8.74 12.15
CA GLU A 196 0.40 7.98 13.00
C GLU A 196 1.19 6.91 12.22
N LEU A 197 0.63 6.42 11.10
CA LEU A 197 1.33 5.45 10.23
C LEU A 197 2.50 6.08 9.48
N PHE A 198 2.47 7.39 9.28
CA PHE A 198 3.51 8.16 8.61
C PHE A 198 4.55 8.69 9.60
N GLU A 199 4.18 8.86 10.87
CA GLU A 199 5.13 9.17 11.96
C GLU A 199 5.98 7.94 12.34
N ALA A 200 5.51 6.73 12.04
CA ALA A 200 6.24 5.49 12.29
C ALA A 200 7.38 5.25 11.29
N ASP A 201 8.61 5.63 11.66
CA ASP A 201 9.82 5.49 10.82
C ASP A 201 10.08 4.07 10.29
N HIS A 202 9.61 3.04 10.98
CA HIS A 202 9.80 1.64 10.57
C HIS A 202 8.79 1.17 9.50
N ARG A 203 7.86 2.03 9.07
CA ARG A 203 6.83 1.73 8.05
C ARG A 203 6.82 2.74 6.91
N ARG A 204 7.20 3.98 7.19
CA ARG A 204 7.27 5.04 6.20
C ARG A 204 8.31 4.73 5.13
N LEU A 205 7.94 4.93 3.86
CA LEU A 205 8.87 4.87 2.73
C LEU A 205 9.63 6.20 2.59
N PRO A 206 10.91 6.18 2.21
CA PRO A 206 11.71 4.99 1.88
C PRO A 206 12.19 4.23 3.12
N LEU A 207 12.31 2.90 3.01
CA LEU A 207 12.84 2.05 4.09
C LEU A 207 13.65 0.87 3.57
N THR A 208 14.42 0.24 4.47
CA THR A 208 15.13 -1.02 4.19
C THR A 208 14.48 -2.17 4.95
N TYR A 209 13.96 -3.16 4.24
CA TYR A 209 13.35 -4.36 4.81
C TYR A 209 14.08 -5.62 4.34
N GLY A 210 14.60 -6.42 5.27
CA GLY A 210 15.35 -7.65 4.93
C GLY A 210 16.58 -7.39 4.04
N GLY A 211 17.13 -6.17 4.07
CA GLY A 211 18.22 -5.74 3.21
C GLY A 211 17.80 -5.22 1.83
N HIS A 212 16.53 -5.32 1.46
CA HIS A 212 15.96 -4.72 0.24
C HIS A 212 15.54 -3.28 0.52
N PHE A 213 15.81 -2.37 -0.41
CA PHE A 213 15.40 -0.98 -0.28
C PHE A 213 14.07 -0.77 -0.99
N ILE A 214 13.12 -0.13 -0.34
CA ILE A 214 11.77 0.12 -0.86
C ILE A 214 11.56 1.62 -0.85
N GLU A 215 11.17 2.17 -2.00
CA GLU A 215 10.96 3.59 -2.19
C GLU A 215 9.64 3.84 -2.92
N PHE A 216 9.07 5.02 -2.67
CA PHE A 216 7.95 5.54 -3.43
C PHE A 216 8.36 6.87 -4.05
N SER A 217 8.40 6.91 -5.39
CA SER A 217 8.68 8.11 -6.17
C SER A 217 7.81 8.11 -7.42
N ASP A 218 7.35 9.28 -7.84
CA ASP A 218 6.60 9.47 -9.08
C ASP A 218 5.37 8.55 -9.21
N ASN A 219 4.66 8.32 -8.09
CA ASN A 219 3.54 7.40 -7.97
C ASN A 219 3.86 5.92 -8.25
N ILE A 220 5.14 5.55 -8.18
CA ILE A 220 5.63 4.19 -8.39
C ILE A 220 6.33 3.71 -7.12
N ILE A 221 5.99 2.49 -6.70
CA ILE A 221 6.72 1.80 -5.64
C ILE A 221 7.81 0.97 -6.32
N THR A 222 9.05 1.22 -5.93
CA THR A 222 10.23 0.52 -6.45
C THR A 222 10.88 -0.26 -5.32
N VAL A 223 11.38 -1.45 -5.65
CA VAL A 223 12.15 -2.29 -4.72
C VAL A 223 13.49 -2.63 -5.33
N ASP A 224 14.56 -2.21 -4.65
CA ASP A 224 15.92 -2.61 -4.99
C ASP A 224 16.29 -3.92 -4.29
N ILE A 225 16.55 -4.92 -5.11
CA ILE A 225 16.85 -6.27 -4.66
C ILE A 225 18.37 -6.43 -4.59
N LYS A 226 18.92 -6.56 -3.38
CA LYS A 226 20.38 -6.66 -3.18
C LYS A 226 21.02 -7.95 -3.69
N ARG A 227 20.26 -9.05 -3.71
CA ARG A 227 20.78 -10.36 -4.12
C ARG A 227 19.75 -11.06 -4.98
N SER A 228 20.16 -11.42 -6.18
CA SER A 228 19.38 -12.18 -7.12
C SER A 228 20.32 -13.00 -8.02
N SER A 229 19.77 -14.00 -8.70
CA SER A 229 20.53 -14.82 -9.64
C SER A 229 19.98 -14.63 -11.05
N THR A 230 20.77 -13.94 -11.87
CA THR A 230 20.43 -13.58 -13.24
C THR A 230 21.02 -14.56 -14.26
N LYS A 231 20.22 -14.98 -15.24
CA LYS A 231 20.73 -15.66 -16.44
C LYS A 231 20.59 -14.75 -17.65
N LEU A 232 21.71 -14.47 -18.29
CA LEU A 232 21.77 -13.69 -19.52
C LEU A 232 21.99 -14.64 -20.71
N HIS A 233 21.29 -14.36 -21.80
CA HIS A 233 21.60 -14.93 -23.11
C HIS A 233 22.29 -13.85 -23.94
N ILE A 234 23.48 -14.16 -24.45
CA ILE A 234 24.30 -13.22 -25.21
C ILE A 234 24.53 -13.84 -26.59
N GLU A 235 24.22 -13.07 -27.63
CA GLU A 235 24.43 -13.44 -29.02
C GLU A 235 25.37 -12.43 -29.66
N LEU A 236 26.43 -12.93 -30.31
CA LEU A 236 27.35 -12.12 -31.08
C LEU A 236 26.92 -12.14 -32.54
N LEU A 237 26.63 -10.96 -33.08
CA LEU A 237 26.20 -10.75 -34.46
C LEU A 237 27.42 -10.46 -35.35
N ASN A 238 27.44 -11.04 -36.56
CA ASN A 238 28.44 -10.76 -37.60
C ASN A 238 29.91 -11.02 -37.21
N VAL A 239 30.20 -12.04 -36.42
CA VAL A 239 31.59 -12.38 -36.04
C VAL A 239 32.32 -13.11 -37.17
N THR A 240 33.45 -12.54 -37.61
CA THR A 240 34.43 -13.22 -38.46
C THR A 240 35.62 -13.66 -37.61
N THR A 241 35.89 -14.97 -37.55
CA THR A 241 37.06 -15.52 -36.85
C THR A 241 38.26 -15.54 -37.80
N ALA A 242 39.29 -14.75 -37.52
CA ALA A 242 40.57 -14.84 -38.20
C ALA A 242 41.59 -15.55 -37.30
N ALA A 243 42.19 -16.64 -37.77
CA ALA A 243 43.35 -17.27 -37.14
C ALA A 243 44.62 -16.77 -37.85
N SER A 244 45.51 -16.06 -37.15
CA SER A 244 46.83 -15.76 -37.69
C SER A 244 47.77 -16.94 -37.41
N HIS A 245 48.16 -17.65 -38.46
CA HIS A 245 49.25 -18.62 -38.39
C HIS A 245 50.55 -17.82 -38.52
N HIS A 246 51.27 -17.61 -37.42
CA HIS A 246 52.63 -17.09 -37.51
C HIS A 246 53.54 -18.21 -38.06
N HIS A 247 53.89 -18.11 -39.34
CA HIS A 247 54.97 -18.91 -39.93
C HIS A 247 56.28 -18.46 -39.29
N LEU A 248 56.83 -19.27 -38.38
CA LEU A 248 58.22 -19.13 -37.96
C LEU A 248 59.08 -19.78 -39.03
N ASP A 249 59.54 -19.00 -40.00
CA ASP A 249 60.61 -19.42 -40.91
C ASP A 249 61.93 -19.45 -40.13
N ALA A 250 62.29 -20.62 -39.64
CA ALA A 250 63.61 -20.87 -39.08
C ALA A 250 64.63 -21.06 -40.24
N LEU A 251 65.39 -20.01 -40.54
CA LEU A 251 66.58 -20.10 -41.39
C LEU A 251 67.71 -20.77 -40.59
N PHE A 252 68.05 -22.01 -40.94
CA PHE A 252 69.26 -22.68 -40.45
C PHE A 252 70.43 -22.42 -41.41
N LEU A 253 71.51 -21.81 -40.91
CA LEU A 253 72.81 -21.82 -41.58
C LEU A 253 73.56 -23.11 -41.24
N PRO A 254 74.21 -23.79 -42.20
CA PRO A 254 75.02 -24.95 -41.91
C PRO A 254 76.32 -24.54 -41.19
N PRO A 255 76.86 -25.39 -40.29
CA PRO A 255 78.13 -25.14 -39.62
C PRO A 255 79.31 -25.30 -40.59
N PRO A 256 80.49 -24.73 -40.26
CA PRO A 256 81.68 -24.66 -41.13
C PRO A 256 82.28 -26.02 -41.49
#